data_AF-A0A350I044-F1
#
_entry.id   AF-A0A350I044-F1
#
_cell.length_a   1.000
_cell.length_b   1.000
_cell.length_c   1.000
_cell.angle_alpha   90.00
_cell.angle_beta   90.00
_cell.angle_gamma   90.00
#
_symmetry.space_group_name_H-M   'P 1'
#
loop_
_entity.id
_entity.type
_entity.pdbx_description
1 polymer ?
#
loop_
_entity_poly.entity_id
_entity_poly.type
_entity_poly.pdbx_seq_one_letter_code
_entity_poly.pdbx_strand_id
1 'polypeptide(L)'
;GQGLQMVNILRDFQGDLSMGRCYLPKEKWAPTGWTPQHNNGDNPAFNSLWKDHIKLAMDCLNDGWTYTQALPSSWIRVRLSCSWPILLGIRTLQPLANPPLPQSKPAKVPRSEVYEIMLRTIVSSPFPSVWNGLYNRFLEQYQLPEHKAETSSP
;
A
#
# COMPACT_ATOMS: atom_id res chain seq x y z
N GLY A 1 -8.41 -4.69 5.67
CA GLY A 1 -9.57 -4.30 4.84
C GLY A 1 -9.38 -2.93 4.24
N GLN A 2 -9.45 -1.88 5.07
CA GLN A 2 -9.34 -0.47 4.63
C GLN A 2 -8.07 -0.18 3.81
N GLY A 3 -6.89 -0.62 4.25
CA GLY A 3 -5.64 -0.42 3.50
C GLY A 3 -5.70 -0.95 2.07
N LEU A 4 -6.31 -2.12 1.84
CA LEU A 4 -6.47 -2.68 0.49
C LEU A 4 -7.42 -1.87 -0.37
N GLN A 5 -8.50 -1.33 0.21
CA GLN A 5 -9.42 -0.45 -0.49
C GLN A 5 -8.71 0.83 -0.93
N MET A 6 -7.86 1.39 -0.06
CA MET A 6 -7.06 2.56 -0.38
C MET A 6 -6.03 2.30 -1.48
N VAL A 7 -5.35 1.15 -1.43
CA VAL A 7 -4.43 0.72 -2.52
C VAL A 7 -5.17 0.66 -3.85
N ASN A 8 -6.38 0.09 -3.88
CA ASN A 8 -7.17 0.03 -5.11
C ASN A 8 -7.55 1.43 -5.62
N ILE A 9 -8.01 2.33 -4.73
CA ILE A 9 -8.32 3.73 -5.08
C ILE A 9 -7.10 4.43 -5.71
N LEU A 10 -5.91 4.26 -5.13
CA LEU A 10 -4.68 4.87 -5.64
C LEU A 10 -4.24 4.24 -6.96
N ARG A 11 -4.30 2.92 -7.09
CA ARG A 11 -3.94 2.19 -8.31
C ARG A 11 -4.82 2.59 -9.50
N ASP A 12 -6.12 2.71 -9.26
CA ASP A 12 -7.12 2.91 -10.31
C ASP A 12 -7.43 4.39 -10.56
N PHE A 13 -6.80 5.31 -9.83
CA PHE A 13 -7.05 6.75 -9.84
C PHE A 13 -7.21 7.36 -11.23
N GLN A 14 -6.26 7.15 -12.15
CA GLN A 14 -6.33 7.72 -13.51
C GLN A 14 -7.49 7.12 -14.33
N GLY A 15 -7.75 5.82 -14.17
CA GLY A 15 -8.89 5.15 -14.81
C GLY A 15 -10.21 5.71 -14.30
N ASP A 16 -10.35 5.85 -12.98
CA ASP A 16 -11.53 6.44 -12.35
C ASP A 16 -11.76 7.88 -12.79
N LEU A 17 -10.70 8.70 -12.84
CA LEU A 17 -10.80 10.07 -13.32
C LEU A 17 -11.25 10.16 -14.78
N SER A 18 -10.77 9.26 -15.65
CA SER A 18 -11.23 9.19 -17.04
C SER A 18 -12.73 8.88 -17.18
N MET A 19 -13.31 8.25 -16.16
CA MET A 19 -14.75 7.99 -16.04
C MET A 19 -15.51 9.10 -15.27
N GLY A 20 -14.83 10.21 -14.93
CA GLY A 20 -15.41 11.32 -14.16
C GLY A 20 -15.56 11.03 -12.67
N ARG A 21 -14.88 10.01 -12.13
CA ARG A 21 -14.94 9.60 -10.72
C ARG A 21 -13.67 10.03 -9.98
N CYS A 22 -13.82 10.65 -8.82
CA CYS A 22 -12.70 10.97 -7.93
C CYS A 22 -13.05 10.51 -6.52
N TYR A 23 -12.24 9.62 -5.96
CA TYR A 23 -12.41 9.09 -4.60
C TYR A 23 -11.50 9.76 -3.57
N LEU A 24 -10.72 10.78 -3.97
CA LEU A 24 -9.97 11.59 -3.02
C LEU A 24 -10.92 12.55 -2.29
N PRO A 25 -10.83 12.67 -0.95
CA PRO A 25 -11.76 13.47 -0.14
C PRO A 25 -11.78 14.93 -0.58
N LYS A 26 -12.96 15.42 -1.00
CA LYS A 26 -13.15 16.78 -1.52
C LYS A 26 -12.73 17.86 -0.53
N GLU A 27 -12.96 17.60 0.74
CA GLU A 27 -12.67 18.49 1.86
C GLU A 27 -11.17 18.76 1.98
N LYS A 28 -10.33 17.80 1.57
CA LYS A 28 -8.86 17.93 1.63
C LYS A 28 -8.28 18.72 0.46
N TRP A 29 -8.95 18.76 -0.69
CA TRP A 29 -8.38 19.34 -1.90
C TRP A 29 -9.09 20.58 -2.41
N ALA A 30 -10.39 20.75 -2.17
CA ALA A 30 -11.14 21.94 -2.58
C ALA A 30 -10.53 23.26 -2.05
N PRO A 31 -10.01 23.36 -0.81
CA PRO A 31 -9.39 24.59 -0.32
C PRO A 31 -8.09 24.98 -1.03
N THR A 32 -7.47 24.05 -1.75
CA THR A 32 -6.17 24.26 -2.39
C THR A 32 -6.28 24.82 -3.81
N GLY A 33 -7.50 24.94 -4.35
CA GLY A 33 -7.76 25.34 -5.74
C GLY A 33 -7.42 24.26 -6.78
N TRP A 34 -6.89 23.10 -6.36
CA TRP A 34 -6.73 21.95 -7.25
C TRP A 34 -8.09 21.34 -7.62
N THR A 35 -8.20 20.82 -8.83
CA THR A 35 -9.39 20.08 -9.29
C THR A 35 -8.99 18.76 -9.95
N PRO A 36 -9.75 17.66 -9.73
CA PRO A 36 -9.46 16.37 -10.35
C PRO A 36 -9.43 16.39 -11.88
N GLN A 37 -10.17 17.30 -12.51
CA GLN A 37 -10.25 17.48 -13.97
C GLN A 37 -8.96 18.02 -14.58
N HIS A 38 -8.13 18.72 -13.80
CA HIS A 38 -6.87 19.32 -14.23
C HIS A 38 -5.72 18.75 -13.40
N ASN A 39 -5.61 17.43 -13.34
CA ASN A 39 -4.59 16.72 -12.58
C ASN A 39 -3.21 16.81 -13.26
N ASN A 40 -2.43 17.83 -12.94
CA ASN A 40 -1.01 17.84 -13.25
C ASN A 40 -0.23 17.22 -12.07
N GLY A 41 0.62 16.21 -12.34
CA GLY A 41 1.51 15.60 -11.34
C GLY A 41 2.48 16.58 -10.69
N ASP A 42 2.72 17.73 -11.34
CA ASP A 42 3.57 18.82 -10.83
C ASP A 42 2.83 19.77 -9.87
N ASN A 43 1.50 19.65 -9.72
CA ASN A 43 0.75 20.51 -8.82
C ASN A 43 1.15 20.19 -7.35
N PRO A 44 1.68 21.15 -6.58
CA PRO A 44 2.16 20.89 -5.23
C PRO A 44 1.07 20.40 -4.26
N ALA A 45 -0.16 20.92 -4.40
CA ALA A 45 -1.29 20.50 -3.58
C ALA A 45 -1.71 19.06 -3.89
N PHE A 46 -1.75 18.68 -5.16
CA PHE A 46 -1.98 17.30 -5.56
C PHE A 46 -0.87 16.36 -5.07
N ASN A 47 0.39 16.78 -5.19
CA ASN A 47 1.54 16.01 -4.72
C ASN A 47 1.45 15.74 -3.21
N SER A 48 1.14 16.77 -2.42
CA SER A 48 0.96 16.64 -0.97
C SER A 48 -0.20 15.71 -0.65
N LEU A 49 -1.37 15.94 -1.25
CA LEU A 49 -2.56 15.12 -1.05
C LEU A 49 -2.28 13.65 -1.39
N TRP A 50 -1.58 13.40 -2.49
CA TRP A 50 -1.24 12.06 -2.94
C TRP A 50 -0.34 11.35 -1.93
N LYS A 51 0.73 12.02 -1.47
CA LYS A 51 1.64 11.48 -0.46
C LYS A 51 0.94 11.17 0.85
N ASP A 52 0.00 12.01 1.28
CA ASP A 52 -0.81 11.74 2.48
C ASP A 52 -1.65 10.47 2.32
N HIS A 53 -2.21 10.22 1.14
CA HIS A 53 -2.98 9.00 0.88
C HIS A 53 -2.10 7.76 0.75
N ILE A 54 -0.91 7.87 0.14
CA ILE A 54 0.08 6.78 0.12
C ILE A 54 0.47 6.42 1.56
N LYS A 55 0.75 7.42 2.40
CA LYS A 55 1.08 7.22 3.81
C LYS A 55 -0.07 6.53 4.55
N LEU A 56 -1.29 7.04 4.45
CA LEU A 56 -2.44 6.46 5.12
C LEU A 56 -2.72 5.01 4.65
N ALA A 57 -2.50 4.71 3.36
CA ALA A 57 -2.62 3.35 2.84
C ALA A 57 -1.54 2.43 3.45
N MET A 58 -0.30 2.91 3.55
CA MET A 58 0.80 2.19 4.20
C MET A 58 0.53 1.94 5.68
N ASP A 59 0.06 2.94 6.43
CA ASP A 59 -0.27 2.81 7.86
C ASP A 59 -1.35 1.72 8.06
N CYS A 60 -2.40 1.73 7.25
CA CYS A 60 -3.44 0.70 7.28
C CYS A 60 -2.94 -0.71 6.88
N LEU A 61 -1.95 -0.80 5.98
CA LEU A 61 -1.32 -2.08 5.63
C LEU A 61 -0.43 -2.59 6.78
N ASN A 62 0.25 -1.68 7.48
CA ASN A 62 1.06 -1.98 8.65
C ASN A 62 0.19 -2.52 9.79
N ASP A 63 -0.94 -1.86 10.08
CA ASP A 63 -1.92 -2.36 11.05
C ASP A 63 -2.43 -3.76 10.68
N GLY A 64 -2.67 -3.99 9.38
CA GLY A 64 -3.04 -5.31 8.85
C GLY A 64 -1.95 -6.37 9.07
N TRP A 65 -0.68 -5.98 8.97
CA TRP A 65 0.44 -6.86 9.25
C TRP A 65 0.56 -7.17 10.74
N THR A 66 0.45 -6.17 11.62
CA THR A 66 0.39 -6.34 13.07
C THR A 66 -0.74 -7.30 13.47
N TYR A 67 -1.92 -7.13 12.88
CA TYR A 67 -3.02 -8.09 13.06
C TYR A 67 -2.63 -9.51 12.64
N THR A 68 -1.97 -9.65 11.49
CA THR A 68 -1.52 -10.95 10.98
C THR A 68 -0.47 -11.62 11.89
N GLN A 69 0.38 -10.82 12.55
CA GLN A 69 1.34 -11.31 13.53
C GLN A 69 0.70 -11.72 14.85
N ALA A 70 -0.39 -11.08 15.26
CA ALA A 70 -1.15 -11.42 16.47
C ALA A 70 -1.92 -12.75 16.34
N LEU A 71 -2.15 -13.24 15.12
CA LEU A 71 -2.79 -14.54 14.90
C LEU A 71 -1.91 -15.71 15.40
N PRO A 72 -2.52 -16.76 16.00
CA PRO A 72 -1.78 -17.95 16.44
C PRO A 72 -0.93 -18.56 15.32
N SER A 73 0.30 -18.97 15.65
CA SER A 73 1.24 -19.55 14.69
C SER A 73 0.71 -20.83 14.03
N SER A 74 -0.17 -21.58 14.71
CA SER A 74 -0.84 -22.76 14.18
C SER A 74 -1.86 -22.46 13.08
N TRP A 75 -2.37 -21.22 12.98
CA TRP A 75 -3.36 -20.80 11.99
C TRP A 75 -2.71 -20.36 10.68
N ILE A 76 -1.81 -21.19 10.16
CA ILE A 76 -0.92 -20.87 9.04
C ILE A 76 -1.72 -20.40 7.81
N ARG A 77 -2.80 -21.09 7.46
CA ARG A 77 -3.62 -20.74 6.28
C ARG A 77 -4.23 -19.35 6.40
N VAL A 78 -4.70 -18.98 7.59
CA VAL A 78 -5.27 -17.65 7.84
C VAL A 78 -4.17 -16.59 7.72
N ARG A 79 -3.02 -16.82 8.37
CA ARG A 79 -1.86 -15.90 8.31
C ARG A 79 -1.40 -15.66 6.87
N LEU A 80 -1.29 -16.73 6.07
CA LEU A 80 -0.94 -16.64 4.65
C LEU A 80 -2.00 -15.85 3.86
N SER A 81 -3.29 -16.17 4.06
CA SER A 81 -4.40 -15.49 3.37
C SER A 81 -4.46 -13.99 3.66
N CYS A 82 -4.09 -13.58 4.88
CA CYS A 82 -3.99 -12.17 5.26
C CYS A 82 -2.71 -11.51 4.72
N SER A 83 -1.59 -12.23 4.72
CA SER A 83 -0.28 -11.71 4.32
C SER A 83 -0.21 -11.38 2.83
N TRP A 84 -0.73 -12.26 1.97
CA TRP A 84 -0.64 -12.08 0.52
C TRP A 84 -1.22 -10.74 0.02
N PRO A 85 -2.48 -10.37 0.34
CA PRO A 85 -3.01 -9.10 -0.10
C PRO A 85 -2.26 -7.90 0.50
N ILE A 86 -1.75 -8.01 1.73
CA ILE A 86 -0.96 -6.94 2.36
C ILE A 86 0.34 -6.70 1.58
N LEU A 87 1.11 -7.76 1.34
CA LEU A 87 2.40 -7.67 0.64
C LEU A 87 2.24 -7.25 -0.82
N LEU A 88 1.19 -7.74 -1.50
CA LEU A 88 0.82 -7.25 -2.84
C LEU A 88 0.41 -5.78 -2.82
N GLY A 89 -0.24 -5.33 -1.76
CA GLY A 89 -0.57 -3.93 -1.51
C GLY A 89 0.67 -3.05 -1.47
N ILE A 90 1.66 -3.42 -0.64
CA ILE A 90 2.96 -2.71 -0.54
C ILE A 90 3.62 -2.61 -1.92
N ARG A 91 3.72 -3.74 -2.63
CA ARG A 91 4.31 -3.78 -3.98
C ARG A 91 3.57 -2.90 -4.98
N THR A 92 2.25 -2.81 -4.86
CA THR A 92 1.40 -1.95 -5.71
C THR A 92 1.64 -0.47 -5.42
N LEU A 93 1.90 -0.10 -4.16
CA LEU A 93 2.16 1.28 -3.76
C LEU A 93 3.54 1.79 -4.20
N GLN A 94 4.53 0.91 -4.36
CA GLN A 94 5.88 1.29 -4.81
C GLN A 94 5.89 2.19 -6.08
N PRO A 95 5.33 1.78 -7.23
CA PRO A 95 5.29 2.64 -8.42
C PRO A 95 4.38 3.86 -8.27
N LEU A 96 3.56 3.92 -7.21
CA LEU A 96 2.64 5.01 -6.90
C LEU A 96 3.24 5.99 -5.88
N ALA A 97 4.52 5.86 -5.52
CA ALA A 97 5.18 6.77 -4.57
C ALA A 97 5.09 8.25 -4.99
N ASN A 98 4.97 8.51 -6.30
CA ASN A 98 4.69 9.82 -6.86
C ASN A 98 3.31 9.85 -7.54
N PRO A 99 2.68 11.03 -7.63
CA PRO A 99 1.38 11.16 -8.29
C PRO A 99 1.45 10.71 -9.75
N PRO A 100 0.42 10.01 -10.26
CA PRO A 100 0.38 9.57 -11.64
C PRO A 100 0.16 10.77 -12.58
N LEU A 101 0.78 10.71 -13.76
CA LEU A 101 0.50 11.63 -14.85
C LEU A 101 -0.84 11.24 -15.53
N PRO A 102 -1.50 12.16 -16.27
CA PRO A 102 -2.80 11.88 -16.91
C PRO A 102 -2.86 10.63 -17.80
N GLN A 103 -1.72 10.18 -18.34
CA GLN A 103 -1.63 9.00 -19.21
C GLN A 103 -0.98 7.78 -18.53
N SER A 104 -0.75 7.85 -17.22
CA SER A 104 -0.17 6.74 -16.46
C SER A 104 -1.13 5.55 -16.45
N LYS A 105 -0.60 4.38 -16.82
CA LYS A 105 -1.34 3.11 -16.70
C LYS A 105 -1.44 2.69 -15.22
N PRO A 106 -2.50 1.95 -14.84
CA PRO A 106 -2.61 1.40 -13.49
C PRO A 106 -1.38 0.58 -13.11
N ALA A 107 -0.91 0.73 -11.87
CA ALA A 107 0.18 -0.07 -11.34
C ALA A 107 -0.22 -1.56 -11.33
N LYS A 108 0.62 -2.41 -11.91
CA LYS A 108 0.37 -3.85 -12.01
C LYS A 108 1.55 -4.63 -11.46
N VAL A 109 1.27 -5.50 -10.49
CA VAL A 109 2.26 -6.47 -9.99
C VAL A 109 2.37 -7.62 -11.01
N PRO A 110 3.58 -7.92 -11.51
CA PRO A 110 3.76 -9.02 -12.45
C PRO A 110 3.54 -10.37 -11.75
N ARG A 111 3.06 -11.38 -12.51
CA ARG A 111 2.75 -12.70 -11.96
C ARG A 111 3.97 -13.38 -11.32
N SER A 112 5.16 -13.17 -11.85
CA SER A 112 6.41 -13.68 -11.27
C SER A 112 6.61 -13.19 -9.83
N GLU A 113 6.40 -11.89 -9.58
CA GLU A 113 6.51 -11.32 -8.23
C GLU A 113 5.39 -11.80 -7.31
N VAL A 114 4.18 -12.02 -7.84
CA VAL A 114 3.09 -12.65 -7.06
C VAL A 114 3.53 -14.03 -6.55
N TYR A 115 4.08 -14.87 -7.43
CA TYR A 115 4.56 -16.20 -7.06
C TYR A 115 5.76 -16.14 -6.12
N GLU A 116 6.65 -15.17 -6.29
CA GLU A 116 7.77 -14.94 -5.37
C GLU A 116 7.28 -14.58 -3.96
N ILE A 117 6.31 -13.68 -3.84
CA ILE A 117 5.68 -13.31 -2.56
C ILE A 117 5.05 -14.54 -1.90
N MET A 118 4.31 -15.35 -2.68
CA MET A 118 3.71 -16.58 -2.17
C MET A 118 4.77 -17.58 -1.69
N LEU A 119 5.82 -17.82 -2.49
CA LEU A 119 6.90 -18.74 -2.13
C LEU A 119 7.61 -18.29 -0.85
N ARG A 120 8.01 -17.01 -0.77
CA ARG A 120 8.70 -16.45 0.39
C ARG A 120 7.84 -16.53 1.66
N THR A 121 6.55 -16.23 1.57
CA THR A 121 5.63 -16.33 2.72
C THR A 121 5.41 -17.77 3.18
N ILE A 122 5.24 -18.71 2.25
CA ILE A 122 5.07 -20.15 2.56
C ILE A 122 6.32 -20.71 3.25
N VAL A 123 7.51 -20.47 2.69
CA VAL A 123 8.79 -20.94 3.24
C VAL A 123 9.09 -20.31 4.61
N SER A 124 8.67 -19.06 4.83
CA SER A 124 8.86 -18.38 6.12
C SER A 124 7.87 -18.81 7.20
N SER A 125 6.70 -19.34 6.81
CA SER A 125 5.60 -19.64 7.75
C SER A 125 5.94 -20.56 8.94
N PRO A 126 6.79 -21.61 8.81
CA PRO A 126 7.16 -22.45 9.96
C PRO A 126 8.23 -21.81 10.87
N PHE A 127 8.85 -20.70 10.48
CA PHE A 127 9.94 -20.06 11.21
C PHE A 127 9.51 -18.67 11.74
N PRO A 128 9.08 -18.54 13.02
CA PRO A 128 8.53 -17.31 13.55
C PRO A 128 9.43 -16.07 13.42
N SER A 129 10.75 -16.23 13.62
CA SER A 129 11.73 -15.16 13.46
C SER A 129 11.80 -14.65 12.01
N VAL A 130 11.82 -15.58 11.04
CA VAL A 130 11.85 -15.25 9.61
C VAL A 130 10.54 -14.59 9.19
N TRP A 131 9.41 -15.12 9.66
CA TRP A 131 8.08 -14.55 9.42
C TRP A 131 7.99 -13.11 9.92
N ASN A 132 8.41 -12.85 11.16
CA ASN A 132 8.28 -11.52 11.78
C ASN A 132 9.11 -10.45 11.06
N GLY A 133 10.28 -10.81 10.53
CA GLY A 133 11.09 -9.89 9.73
C GLY A 133 10.67 -9.79 8.25
N LEU A 134 9.70 -10.57 7.78
CA LEU A 134 9.36 -10.63 6.36
C LEU A 134 8.83 -9.30 5.84
N TYR A 135 7.97 -8.62 6.63
CA TYR A 135 7.37 -7.36 6.25
C TYR A 135 8.42 -6.24 6.09
N ASN A 136 9.32 -6.10 7.06
CA ASN A 136 10.40 -5.12 6.98
C ASN A 136 11.30 -5.36 5.75
N ARG A 137 11.64 -6.62 5.45
CA ARG A 137 12.39 -6.96 4.22
C ARG A 137 11.66 -6.53 2.94
N PHE A 138 10.33 -6.62 2.91
CA PHE A 138 9.54 -6.14 1.78
C PHE A 138 9.47 -4.61 1.72
N LEU A 139 9.38 -3.91 2.86
CA LEU A 139 9.46 -2.45 2.90
C LEU A 139 10.82 -1.94 2.38
N GLU A 140 11.91 -2.54 2.86
CA GLU A 140 13.28 -2.26 2.42
C GLU A 140 13.46 -2.52 0.91
N GLN A 141 13.01 -3.69 0.43
CA GLN A 141 13.10 -4.09 -0.98
C GLN A 141 12.40 -3.08 -1.91
N TYR A 142 11.28 -2.51 -1.46
CA TYR A 142 10.49 -1.57 -2.26
C TYR A 142 10.75 -0.10 -1.93
N GLN A 143 11.77 0.21 -1.12
CA GLN A 143 12.19 1.58 -0.78
C GLN A 143 11.02 2.46 -0.27
N LEU A 144 10.05 1.84 0.39
CA LEU A 144 8.95 2.57 1.03
C LEU A 144 9.37 2.96 2.45
N PRO A 145 8.99 4.15 2.95
CA PRO A 145 9.44 4.62 4.25
C PRO A 145 9.07 3.59 5.32
N GLU A 146 10.06 3.20 6.14
CA GLU A 146 9.84 2.34 7.29
C GLU A 146 8.88 3.02 8.28
N HIS A 147 7.92 2.25 8.79
CA HIS A 147 7.23 2.64 10.02
C HIS A 147 8.20 2.38 11.18
N LYS A 148 8.91 3.42 11.65
CA LYS A 148 9.53 3.37 12.98
C LYS A 148 8.40 3.21 13.99
N ALA A 149 8.22 1.98 14.47
CA ALA A 149 7.43 1.76 15.67
C ALA A 149 8.03 2.62 16.78
N GLU A 150 7.28 3.59 17.26
CA GLU A 150 7.48 4.13 18.60
C GLU A 150 7.16 2.99 19.58
N THR A 151 8.13 2.11 19.80
CA THR A 151 8.17 1.29 21.00
C THR A 151 8.62 2.20 22.14
N SER A 152 7.67 2.93 22.71
CA SER A 152 7.79 3.46 24.05
C SER A 152 7.61 2.30 25.03
N SER A 153 8.71 1.90 25.66
CA SER A 153 8.69 1.11 26.89
C SER A 153 7.90 1.84 27.99
N PRO A 154 7.50 1.11 29.03
CA PRO A 154 8.18 1.28 30.31
C PRO A 154 9.18 0.16 30.60
#